data_AF-D0KSL2-F1
#
_entry.id   AF-D0KSL2-F1
#
_cell.length_a   1.000
_cell.length_b   1.000
_cell.length_c   1.000
_cell.angle_alpha   90.00
_cell.angle_beta   90.00
_cell.angle_gamma   90.00
#
_symmetry.space_group_name_H-M   'P 1'
#
loop_
_entity.id
_entity.type
_entity.pdbx_description
1 polymer ?
#
loop_
_entity_poly.entity_id
_entity_poly.type
_entity_poly.pdbx_seq_one_letter_code
_entity_poly.pdbx_strand_id
1 'polypeptide(L)'
;MRILKIVWVLFILLNVYDVVISAIYAIPGTITDGAVWETNLIISLYAYYEGSISFVLAVLMLISLKLLLFTGVYWYTKLFDLLKVSKYKWLSLLPFIAVSFLVDLGSTSVLISQHIPPF
;
A
#
# COMPACT_ATOMS: atom_id res chain seq x y z
N MET A 1 24.31 -2.57 10.51
CA MET A 1 22.92 -2.87 10.90
C MET A 1 22.24 -3.78 9.88
N ARG A 2 22.33 -5.10 10.05
CA ARG A 2 21.71 -6.07 9.12
C ARG A 2 20.17 -6.02 9.18
N ILE A 3 19.62 -5.90 10.39
CA ILE A 3 18.17 -5.86 10.65
C ILE A 3 17.51 -4.68 9.95
N LEU A 4 18.08 -3.47 10.05
CA LEU A 4 17.51 -2.28 9.39
C LEU A 4 17.33 -2.49 7.87
N LYS A 5 18.31 -3.12 7.21
CA LYS A 5 18.22 -3.42 5.77
C LYS A 5 17.10 -4.41 5.47
N ILE A 6 16.97 -5.47 6.27
CA ILE A 6 15.91 -6.48 6.13
C ILE A 6 14.53 -5.84 6.26
N VAL A 7 14.34 -5.01 7.28
CA VAL A 7 13.07 -4.34 7.58
C VAL A 7 12.71 -3.35 6.45
N TRP A 8 13.69 -2.64 5.89
CA TRP A 8 13.48 -1.81 4.70
C TRP A 8 13.06 -2.61 3.47
N VAL A 9 13.75 -3.72 3.19
CA VAL A 9 13.40 -4.60 2.06
C VAL A 9 11.99 -5.15 2.22
N LEU A 10 11.63 -5.58 3.43
CA LEU A 10 10.29 -6.08 3.72
C LEU A 10 9.22 -4.99 3.55
N PHE A 11 9.47 -3.77 4.03
CA PHE A 11 8.59 -2.63 3.81
C PHE A 11 8.39 -2.32 2.31
N ILE A 12 9.47 -2.36 1.52
CA ILE A 12 9.39 -2.15 0.07
C ILE A 12 8.58 -3.26 -0.60
N LEU A 13 8.85 -4.52 -0.29
CA LEU A 13 8.16 -5.66 -0.91
C LEU A 13 6.66 -5.66 -0.63
N LEU A 14 6.24 -5.37 0.61
CA LEU A 14 4.82 -5.24 0.97
C LEU A 14 4.14 -4.12 0.17
N ASN A 15 4.79 -2.96 0.03
CA ASN A 15 4.21 -1.85 -0.72
C ASN A 15 4.19 -2.06 -2.23
N VAL A 16 5.15 -2.83 -2.78
CA VAL A 16 5.11 -3.26 -4.19
C VAL A 16 3.98 -4.26 -4.40
N TYR A 17 3.81 -5.22 -3.48
CA TYR A 17 2.71 -6.17 -3.52
C TYR A 17 1.35 -5.46 -3.53
N ASP A 18 1.15 -4.50 -2.61
CA ASP A 18 -0.08 -3.71 -2.53
C ASP A 18 -0.40 -3.01 -3.86
N VAL A 19 0.59 -2.36 -4.50
CA VAL A 19 0.39 -1.72 -5.82
C VAL A 19 -0.04 -2.73 -6.89
N VAL A 20 0.57 -3.91 -6.91
CA VAL A 20 0.22 -4.97 -7.88
C VAL A 20 -1.20 -5.45 -7.66
N ILE A 21 -1.59 -5.72 -6.41
CA ILE A 21 -2.95 -6.17 -6.08
C ILE A 21 -3.99 -5.07 -6.36
N SER A 22 -3.74 -3.83 -5.97
CA SER A 22 -4.61 -2.70 -6.29
C SER A 22 -4.74 -2.49 -7.81
N ALA A 23 -3.65 -2.65 -8.56
CA ALA A 23 -3.72 -2.61 -10.02
C ALA A 23 -4.58 -3.74 -10.59
N ILE A 24 -4.53 -4.96 -10.03
CA ILE A 24 -5.43 -6.06 -10.45
C ILE A 24 -6.89 -5.69 -10.16
N TYR A 25 -7.17 -5.11 -9.00
CA TYR A 25 -8.53 -4.67 -8.64
C TYR A 25 -9.09 -3.56 -9.52
N ALA A 26 -8.22 -2.67 -10.01
CA ALA A 26 -8.63 -1.60 -10.91
C ALA A 26 -8.94 -2.09 -12.34
N ILE A 27 -8.63 -3.34 -12.70
CA ILE A 27 -8.96 -3.91 -14.02
C ILE A 27 -10.49 -4.06 -14.14
N PRO A 28 -11.13 -3.47 -15.19
CA PRO A 28 -12.57 -3.59 -15.39
C PRO A 28 -13.04 -5.05 -15.49
N GLY A 29 -14.05 -5.42 -14.70
CA GLY A 29 -14.66 -6.76 -14.71
C GLY A 29 -14.04 -7.77 -13.75
N THR A 30 -12.99 -7.40 -13.00
CA THR A 30 -12.32 -8.29 -12.03
C THR A 30 -13.09 -8.42 -10.70
N ILE A 31 -13.91 -7.42 -10.37
CA ILE A 31 -14.79 -7.40 -9.19
C ILE A 31 -16.22 -7.30 -9.72
N THR A 32 -17.04 -8.32 -9.45
CA THR A 32 -18.42 -8.43 -9.96
C THR A 32 -19.43 -7.56 -9.23
N ASP A 33 -19.09 -7.06 -8.04
CA ASP A 33 -19.90 -6.07 -7.36
C ASP A 33 -19.33 -4.68 -7.68
N GLY A 34 -20.18 -3.82 -8.25
CA GLY A 34 -19.87 -2.46 -8.74
C GLY A 34 -19.42 -1.45 -7.69
N ALA A 35 -18.71 -1.89 -6.65
CA ALA A 35 -17.99 -1.05 -5.74
C ALA A 35 -16.50 -1.30 -5.98
N VAL A 36 -15.88 -0.42 -6.77
CA VAL A 36 -14.43 -0.21 -6.73
C VAL A 36 -14.11 0.20 -5.30
N TRP A 37 -13.89 -0.77 -4.42
CA TRP A 37 -13.28 -0.51 -3.12
C TRP A 37 -11.81 -0.30 -3.37
N GLU A 38 -11.48 0.86 -3.91
CA GLU A 38 -10.15 1.40 -3.79
C GLU A 38 -9.94 1.65 -2.29
N THR A 39 -9.32 0.71 -1.60
CA THR A 39 -9.03 0.78 -0.15
C THR A 39 -8.12 1.97 0.19
N ASN A 40 -7.53 2.60 -0.83
CA ASN A 40 -6.85 3.87 -0.68
C ASN A 40 -7.85 5.03 -0.60
N LEU A 41 -8.06 5.54 0.62
CA LEU A 41 -8.99 6.62 0.95
C LEU A 41 -8.80 7.87 0.07
N ILE A 42 -7.56 8.20 -0.32
CA ILE A 42 -7.29 9.39 -1.15
C ILE A 42 -7.83 9.21 -2.57
N ILE A 43 -7.67 8.02 -3.14
CA ILE A 43 -8.16 7.73 -4.50
C ILE A 43 -9.67 7.54 -4.49
N SER A 44 -10.22 6.87 -3.47
CA SER A 44 -11.67 6.76 -3.28
C SER A 44 -12.35 8.13 -3.15
N LEU A 45 -11.75 9.06 -2.40
CA LEU A 45 -12.25 10.43 -2.29
C LEU A 45 -12.22 11.16 -3.64
N TYR A 46 -11.13 11.03 -4.40
CA TYR A 46 -11.04 11.62 -5.74
C TYR A 46 -12.10 11.03 -6.70
N ALA A 47 -12.31 9.70 -6.65
CA ALA A 47 -13.31 9.01 -7.46
C ALA A 47 -14.74 9.50 -7.16
N TYR A 48 -15.02 9.76 -5.88
CA TYR A 48 -16.32 10.28 -5.45
C TYR A 48 -16.63 11.65 -6.06
N TYR A 49 -15.64 12.53 -6.18
CA TYR A 49 -15.83 13.87 -6.76
C TYR A 49 -15.85 13.88 -8.29
N GLU A 50 -14.99 13.08 -8.95
CA GLU A 50 -14.88 13.04 -10.41
C GLU A 50 -15.89 12.09 -11.07
N GLY A 51 -16.56 11.24 -10.30
CA GLY A 51 -17.58 10.28 -10.75
C GLY A 51 -17.01 9.04 -11.44
N SER A 52 -15.86 9.13 -12.11
CA SER A 52 -15.12 7.98 -12.63
C SER A 52 -13.64 8.29 -12.80
N ILE A 53 -12.77 7.31 -12.57
CA ILE A 53 -11.33 7.42 -12.80
C ILE A 53 -10.94 6.37 -13.84
N SER A 54 -10.16 6.76 -14.84
CA SER A 54 -9.60 5.79 -15.79
C SER A 54 -8.57 4.89 -15.10
N PHE A 55 -8.51 3.62 -15.51
CA PHE A 55 -7.54 2.65 -14.97
C PHE A 55 -6.11 3.19 -14.91
N VAL A 56 -5.64 3.80 -16.00
CA VAL A 56 -4.28 4.35 -16.11
C VAL A 56 -4.06 5.45 -15.07
N LEU A 57 -5.04 6.34 -14.88
CA LEU A 57 -4.94 7.41 -13.89
C LEU A 57 -4.93 6.86 -12.45
N ALA A 58 -5.76 5.86 -12.15
CA ALA A 58 -5.80 5.22 -10.84
C ALA A 58 -4.46 4.57 -10.48
N VAL A 59 -3.85 3.83 -11.41
CA VAL A 59 -2.51 3.21 -11.21
C VAL A 59 -1.42 4.27 -11.01
N LEU A 60 -1.43 5.36 -11.79
CA LEU A 60 -0.49 6.46 -11.61
C LEU A 60 -0.65 7.14 -10.24
N MET A 61 -1.87 7.35 -9.78
CA MET A 61 -2.16 7.89 -8.45
C MET A 61 -1.64 6.96 -7.35
N LEU A 62 -1.87 5.65 -7.45
CA LEU A 62 -1.35 4.64 -6.52
C LEU A 62 0.17 4.70 -6.41
N ILE A 63 0.88 4.66 -7.54
CA ILE A 63 2.34 4.74 -7.58
C ILE A 63 2.81 6.05 -6.93
N SER A 64 2.16 7.16 -7.26
CA SER A 64 2.50 8.49 -6.71
C SER A 64 2.36 8.53 -5.19
N LEU A 65 1.26 7.99 -4.66
CA LEU A 65 1.03 7.91 -3.21
C LEU A 65 2.06 7.02 -2.50
N LYS A 66 2.46 5.90 -3.10
CA LYS A 66 3.51 5.04 -2.55
C LYS A 66 4.87 5.71 -2.55
N LEU A 67 5.23 6.42 -3.62
CA LEU A 67 6.49 7.19 -3.67
C LEU A 67 6.52 8.29 -2.61
N LEU A 68 5.39 8.96 -2.37
CA LEU A 68 5.25 9.94 -1.29
C LEU A 68 5.43 9.27 0.08
N LEU A 69 4.82 8.10 0.30
CA LEU A 69 4.99 7.31 1.52
C LEU A 69 6.46 6.90 1.73
N PHE A 70 7.13 6.37 0.71
CA PHE A 70 8.56 6.02 0.79
C PHE A 70 9.42 7.22 1.18
N THR A 71 9.15 8.37 0.57
CA THR A 71 9.86 9.62 0.87
C THR A 71 9.62 10.06 2.31
N GLY A 72 8.35 10.04 2.77
CA GLY A 72 7.99 10.37 4.15
C GLY A 72 8.64 9.44 5.17
N VAL A 73 8.58 8.12 4.95
CA VAL A 73 9.20 7.12 5.83
C VAL A 73 10.72 7.27 5.83
N TYR A 74 11.34 7.56 4.68
CA TYR A 74 12.78 7.83 4.62
C TYR A 74 13.17 9.01 5.50
N TRP A 75 12.49 10.15 5.37
CA TRP A 75 12.74 11.33 6.20
C TRP A 75 12.43 11.07 7.67
N TYR A 76 11.37 10.32 7.98
CA TYR A 76 11.08 9.88 9.33
C TYR A 76 12.23 9.06 9.94
N THR A 77 12.80 8.10 9.20
CA THR A 77 13.99 7.38 9.68
C THR A 77 15.24 8.26 9.83
N LYS A 78 15.35 9.35 9.06
CA LYS A 78 16.42 10.35 9.21
C LYS A 78 16.30 11.16 10.50
N LEU A 79 15.10 11.38 11.04
CA LEU A 79 14.92 12.00 12.36
C LEU A 79 15.66 11.24 13.46
N PHE A 80 15.76 9.92 13.37
CA PHE A 80 16.48 9.10 14.35
C PHE A 80 18.00 9.31 14.30
N ASP A 81 18.56 9.69 13.14
CA ASP A 81 19.96 10.13 13.06
C ASP A 81 20.15 11.45 13.79
N LEU A 82 19.25 12.40 13.53
CA LEU A 82 19.30 13.74 14.14
C LEU A 82 19.18 13.67 15.67
N LEU A 83 18.31 12.79 16.17
CA LEU A 83 18.09 12.57 17.60
C LEU A 83 19.16 11.67 18.26
N LYS A 84 20.21 11.27 17.53
CA LYS A 84 21.30 10.39 18.02
C LYS A 84 20.81 9.02 18.54
N VAL A 85 19.66 8.55 18.06
CA VAL A 85 19.05 7.25 18.41
C VAL A 85 19.02 6.30 17.21
N SER A 86 20.01 6.41 16.33
CA SER A 86 20.11 5.64 15.08
C SER A 86 20.03 4.13 15.30
N LYS A 87 20.43 3.65 16.49
CA LYS A 87 20.32 2.24 16.91
C LYS A 87 18.89 1.67 16.86
N TYR A 88 17.86 2.51 16.96
CA TYR A 88 16.45 2.12 17.01
C TYR A 88 15.67 2.37 15.71
N LYS A 89 16.31 2.81 14.62
CA LYS A 89 15.65 3.05 13.33
C LYS A 89 14.83 1.88 12.80
N TRP A 90 15.24 0.65 13.10
CA TRP A 90 14.53 -0.52 12.61
C TRP A 90 13.17 -0.67 13.30
N LEU A 91 13.04 -0.26 14.58
CA LEU A 91 11.76 -0.26 15.30
C LEU A 91 10.79 0.74 14.69
N SER A 92 11.31 1.86 14.21
CA SER A 92 10.48 2.92 13.62
C SER A 92 9.77 2.48 12.34
N LEU A 93 10.25 1.43 11.67
CA LEU A 93 9.64 0.88 10.46
C LEU A 93 8.56 -0.17 10.75
N LEU A 94 8.55 -0.77 11.94
CA LEU A 94 7.60 -1.83 12.29
C LEU A 94 6.13 -1.40 12.20
N PRO A 95 5.72 -0.19 12.64
CA PRO A 95 4.33 0.24 12.50
C PRO A 95 3.89 0.29 11.03
N PHE A 96 4.76 0.78 10.14
CA PHE A 96 4.46 0.86 8.71
C PHE A 96 4.32 -0.52 8.07
N ILE A 97 5.20 -1.45 8.45
CA ILE A 97 5.13 -2.84 8.00
C ILE A 97 3.86 -3.52 8.50
N ALA A 98 3.51 -3.35 9.77
CA ALA A 98 2.31 -3.96 10.34
C ALA A 98 1.05 -3.47 9.62
N VAL A 99 0.96 -2.17 9.35
CA VAL A 99 -0.14 -1.59 8.58
C VAL A 99 -0.16 -2.14 7.15
N SER A 100 0.97 -2.13 6.42
CA SER A 100 1.04 -2.67 5.06
C SER A 100 0.63 -4.15 5.03
N PHE A 101 1.11 -4.96 5.97
CA PHE A 101 0.77 -6.38 6.04
C PHE A 101 -0.72 -6.63 6.31
N LEU A 102 -1.34 -5.85 7.20
CA LEU A 102 -2.79 -5.95 7.45
C LEU A 102 -3.63 -5.57 6.23
N VAL A 103 -3.21 -4.52 5.51
CA VAL A 103 -3.85 -4.12 4.26
C VAL A 103 -3.70 -5.22 3.21
N ASP A 104 -2.50 -5.75 3.02
CA ASP A 104 -2.23 -6.83 2.07
C ASP A 104 -3.07 -8.08 2.37
N LEU A 105 -3.22 -8.46 3.64
CA LEU A 105 -4.07 -9.57 4.05
C LEU A 105 -5.55 -9.34 3.71
N GLY A 106 -6.06 -8.13 3.96
CA GLY A 106 -7.43 -7.75 3.61
C GLY A 106 -7.66 -7.75 2.10
N SER A 107 -6.75 -7.13 1.35
CA SER A 107 -6.79 -7.11 -0.10
C SER A 107 -6.70 -8.52 -0.69
N THR A 108 -5.88 -9.40 -0.13
CA THR A 108 -5.76 -10.79 -0.63
C THR A 108 -7.01 -11.62 -0.34
N SER A 109 -7.59 -11.48 0.86
CA SER A 109 -8.76 -12.26 1.26
C SER A 109 -9.99 -11.95 0.41
N VAL A 110 -10.20 -10.68 0.08
CA VAL A 110 -11.26 -10.24 -0.84
C VAL A 110 -11.06 -10.87 -2.23
N LEU A 111 -9.83 -10.86 -2.75
CA LEU A 111 -9.52 -11.38 -4.09
C LEU A 111 -9.82 -12.88 -4.19
N ILE A 112 -9.43 -13.63 -3.15
CA ILE A 112 -9.70 -15.06 -3.03
C ILE A 112 -11.21 -15.32 -2.94
N SER A 113 -11.94 -14.56 -2.12
CA SER A 113 -13.38 -14.77 -1.92
C SER A 113 -14.24 -14.51 -3.17
N GLN A 114 -13.77 -13.66 -4.09
CA GLN A 114 -14.50 -13.34 -5.33
C GLN A 114 -14.20 -14.31 -6.48
N HIS A 115 -13.03 -14.98 -6.46
CA HIS A 115 -12.62 -15.91 -7.52
C HIS A 115 -12.78 -17.39 -7.15
N ILE A 116 -13.03 -17.69 -5.88
CA ILE A 116 -13.37 -19.04 -5.40
C ILE A 116 -14.85 -19.01 -4.98
N PRO A 117 -15.76 -19.71 -5.68
CA PRO A 117 -17.17 -19.72 -5.30
C PRO A 117 -17.32 -20.26 -3.86
N PRO A 118 -18.18 -19.64 -3.03
CA PRO A 118 -18.52 -20.21 -1.73
C PRO A 118 -19.20 -21.56 -1.99
N PHE A 119 -18.70 -22.59 -1.31
CA PHE A 119 -19.22 -23.95 -1.37
C PHE A 119 -20.72 -24.01 -1.09
#